data_AF-A0A7W0KT71-F1
#
_entry.id   AF-A0A7W0KT71-F1
#
_cell.length_a   1.000
_cell.length_b   1.000
_cell.length_c   1.000
_cell.angle_alpha   90.00
_cell.angle_beta   90.00
_cell.angle_gamma   90.00
#
_symmetry.space_group_name_H-M   'P 1'
#
loop_
_entity.id
_entity.type
_entity.pdbx_description
1 polymer ?
#
loop_
_entity_poly.entity_id
_entity_poly.type
_entity_poly.pdbx_seq_one_letter_code
_entity_poly.pdbx_strand_id
1 'polypeptide(L)'
;VNTWPDDAKGRSISFTEVSSTSGWLVPTFWFKQRGIDPKTYFQYKEGASHPANELAVATGQVDFATDYDRQRNAMIATGKLKETDNKVVWTSDPIPNDAIGLRKGFNPGLAQEIRAKLVSLTPEQAKPILPNRYTGFVSATDENYKSVRDAALALDALKG
;
A
#
# COMPACT_ATOMS: atom_id res chain seq x y z
N VAL A 1 -5.75 -20.00 9.63
CA VAL A 1 -4.39 -19.41 9.56
C VAL A 1 -3.90 -19.24 10.97
N ASN A 2 -3.08 -20.21 11.37
CA ASN A 2 -2.35 -20.26 12.63
C ASN A 2 -0.85 -20.06 12.35
N THR A 3 -0.38 -20.39 11.13
CA THR A 3 1.02 -20.28 10.71
C THR A 3 1.12 -19.66 9.33
N TRP A 4 1.10 -18.33 9.25
CA TRP A 4 1.21 -17.62 7.96
C TRP A 4 2.68 -17.58 7.47
N PRO A 5 2.96 -17.86 6.18
CA PRO A 5 2.03 -18.24 5.11
C PRO A 5 1.89 -19.77 4.94
N ASP A 6 2.56 -20.58 5.76
CA ASP A 6 2.72 -22.03 5.59
C ASP A 6 1.39 -22.80 5.52
N ASP A 7 0.40 -22.43 6.31
CA ASP A 7 -0.94 -23.06 6.30
C ASP A 7 -1.92 -22.42 5.29
N ALA A 8 -1.41 -21.58 4.39
CA ALA A 8 -2.18 -20.87 3.38
C ALA A 8 -1.96 -21.38 1.95
N LYS A 9 -1.05 -22.35 1.74
CA LYS A 9 -0.76 -22.93 0.42
C LYS A 9 -2.00 -23.48 -0.27
N GLY A 10 -2.16 -23.16 -1.56
CA GLY A 10 -3.26 -23.62 -2.41
C GLY A 10 -4.60 -22.94 -2.17
N ARG A 11 -4.70 -22.05 -1.17
CA ARG A 11 -5.89 -21.24 -0.91
C ARG A 11 -5.95 -20.03 -1.84
N SER A 12 -7.11 -19.39 -1.92
CA SER A 12 -7.34 -18.26 -2.82
C SER A 12 -6.79 -16.94 -2.26
N ILE A 13 -6.08 -16.19 -3.09
CA ILE A 13 -5.57 -14.86 -2.73
C ILE A 13 -5.81 -13.86 -3.85
N SER A 14 -6.23 -12.65 -3.48
CA SER A 14 -6.41 -11.52 -4.40
C SER A 14 -5.44 -10.39 -4.08
N PHE A 15 -4.52 -10.11 -4.99
CA PHE A 15 -3.64 -8.96 -4.94
C PHE A 15 -4.31 -7.75 -5.60
N THR A 16 -3.89 -6.55 -5.25
CA THR A 16 -4.39 -5.36 -5.95
C THR A 16 -3.71 -5.17 -7.31
N GLU A 17 -3.84 -4.00 -7.93
CA GLU A 17 -3.15 -3.66 -9.18
C GLU A 17 -1.62 -3.70 -9.01
N VAL A 18 -0.91 -4.11 -10.08
CA VAL A 18 0.57 -4.25 -10.11
C VAL A 18 1.30 -2.95 -9.78
N SER A 19 0.67 -1.80 -10.06
CA SER A 19 1.19 -0.48 -9.71
C SER A 19 1.08 -0.14 -8.22
N SER A 20 0.41 -0.96 -7.41
CA SER A 20 0.21 -0.70 -5.98
C SER A 20 1.44 -1.08 -5.17
N THR A 21 1.96 -0.11 -4.41
CA THR A 21 3.04 -0.35 -3.45
C THR A 21 2.60 -1.32 -2.34
N SER A 22 1.48 -1.02 -1.67
CA SER A 22 0.99 -1.79 -0.51
C SER A 22 0.29 -3.09 -0.90
N GLY A 23 -0.42 -3.11 -2.03
CA GLY A 23 -1.24 -4.25 -2.44
C GLY A 23 -0.62 -5.16 -3.51
N TRP A 24 0.55 -4.80 -4.06
CA TRP A 24 1.28 -5.70 -4.96
C TRP A 24 2.78 -5.77 -4.67
N LEU A 25 3.50 -4.64 -4.69
CA LEU A 25 4.96 -4.63 -4.64
C LEU A 25 5.50 -5.20 -3.31
N VAL A 26 5.06 -4.63 -2.19
CA VAL A 26 5.50 -4.99 -0.85
C VAL A 26 5.16 -6.45 -0.49
N PRO A 27 3.91 -6.93 -0.66
CA PRO A 27 3.61 -8.33 -0.39
C PRO A 27 4.37 -9.28 -1.32
N THR A 28 4.49 -8.98 -2.62
CA THR A 28 5.26 -9.81 -3.56
C THR A 28 6.72 -9.91 -3.16
N PHE A 29 7.33 -8.79 -2.73
CA PHE A 29 8.71 -8.77 -2.27
C PHE A 29 8.89 -9.58 -0.98
N TRP A 30 7.95 -9.47 -0.04
CA TRP A 30 7.96 -10.25 1.20
C TRP A 30 7.90 -11.76 0.97
N PHE A 31 7.08 -12.21 0.01
CA PHE A 31 7.03 -13.61 -0.41
C PHE A 31 8.33 -14.04 -1.11
N LYS A 32 8.86 -13.20 -2.02
CA LYS A 32 10.13 -13.50 -2.72
C LYS A 32 11.30 -13.68 -1.77
N GLN A 33 11.40 -12.87 -0.70
CA GLN A 33 12.41 -13.03 0.34
C GLN A 33 12.36 -14.38 1.06
N ARG A 34 11.22 -15.08 1.00
CA ARG A 34 11.00 -16.42 1.57
C ARG A 34 11.11 -17.53 0.52
N GLY A 35 11.52 -17.22 -0.69
CA GLY A 35 11.56 -18.18 -1.80
C GLY A 35 10.17 -18.64 -2.25
N ILE A 36 9.12 -17.86 -1.95
CA ILE A 36 7.74 -18.17 -2.32
C ILE A 36 7.36 -17.30 -3.51
N ASP A 37 6.86 -17.94 -4.58
CA ASP A 37 6.15 -17.26 -5.66
C ASP A 37 4.64 -17.32 -5.38
N PRO A 38 3.97 -16.19 -5.10
CA PRO A 38 2.54 -16.15 -4.83
C PRO A 38 1.69 -16.76 -5.96
N LYS A 39 2.13 -16.63 -7.21
CA LYS A 39 1.37 -17.08 -8.39
C LYS A 39 1.27 -18.59 -8.48
N THR A 40 2.22 -19.31 -7.89
CA THR A 40 2.23 -20.78 -7.83
C THR A 40 1.90 -21.32 -6.44
N TYR A 41 2.07 -20.52 -5.39
CA TYR A 41 1.78 -20.91 -4.01
C TYR A 41 0.28 -20.86 -3.68
N PHE A 42 -0.48 -19.97 -4.33
CA PHE A 42 -1.91 -19.75 -4.10
C PHE A 42 -2.74 -19.96 -5.36
N GLN A 43 -4.06 -20.09 -5.19
CA GLN A 43 -5.01 -19.79 -6.27
C GLN A 43 -5.05 -18.27 -6.46
N TYR A 44 -4.13 -17.77 -7.28
CA TYR A 44 -3.78 -16.36 -7.36
C TYR A 44 -4.65 -15.56 -8.34
N LYS A 45 -5.03 -14.34 -7.93
CA LYS A 45 -5.60 -13.29 -8.78
C LYS A 45 -4.94 -11.94 -8.44
N GLU A 46 -4.87 -11.04 -9.41
CA GLU A 46 -4.37 -9.66 -9.23
C GLU A 46 -5.23 -8.66 -10.03
N GLY A 47 -5.14 -7.37 -9.69
CA GLY A 47 -5.83 -6.29 -10.41
C GLY A 47 -7.10 -5.76 -9.75
N ALA A 48 -7.44 -6.21 -8.53
CA ALA A 48 -8.57 -5.67 -7.79
C ALA A 48 -8.22 -4.35 -7.09
N SER A 49 -9.20 -3.49 -6.84
CA SER A 49 -8.99 -2.33 -5.99
C SER A 49 -8.95 -2.73 -4.52
N HIS A 50 -8.31 -1.90 -3.69
CA HIS A 50 -8.26 -2.06 -2.24
C HIS A 50 -9.64 -2.31 -1.58
N PRO A 51 -10.69 -1.51 -1.83
CA PRO A 51 -12.03 -1.79 -1.30
C PRO A 51 -12.66 -3.09 -1.83
N ALA A 52 -12.41 -3.45 -3.09
CA ALA A 52 -12.95 -4.67 -3.67
C ALA A 52 -12.33 -5.91 -3.01
N ASN A 53 -11.04 -5.86 -2.68
CA ASN A 53 -10.34 -6.91 -1.95
C ASN A 53 -10.88 -7.11 -0.53
N GLU A 54 -11.11 -6.04 0.22
CA GLU A 54 -11.73 -6.10 1.55
C GLU A 54 -13.11 -6.78 1.50
N LEU A 55 -13.95 -6.42 0.53
CA LEU A 55 -15.27 -7.04 0.33
C LEU A 55 -15.17 -8.51 -0.13
N ALA A 56 -14.21 -8.85 -0.97
CA ALA A 56 -14.01 -10.22 -1.46
C ALA A 56 -13.67 -11.18 -0.30
N VAL A 57 -12.87 -10.73 0.67
CA VAL A 57 -12.61 -11.52 1.89
C VAL A 57 -13.84 -11.55 2.79
N ALA A 58 -14.48 -10.40 3.03
CA ALA A 58 -15.65 -10.29 3.90
C ALA A 58 -16.85 -11.15 3.44
N THR A 59 -16.97 -11.37 2.13
CA THR A 59 -18.03 -12.19 1.51
C THR A 59 -17.62 -13.64 1.28
N GLY A 60 -16.38 -14.02 1.63
CA GLY A 60 -15.86 -15.38 1.42
C GLY A 60 -15.58 -15.74 -0.05
N GLN A 61 -15.51 -14.74 -0.95
CA GLN A 61 -15.15 -14.95 -2.35
C GLN A 61 -13.68 -15.37 -2.51
N VAL A 62 -12.81 -14.88 -1.62
CA VAL A 62 -11.41 -15.29 -1.53
C VAL A 62 -11.02 -15.48 -0.06
N ASP A 63 -10.03 -16.34 0.18
CA ASP A 63 -9.52 -16.61 1.53
C ASP A 63 -8.67 -15.45 2.05
N PHE A 64 -7.91 -14.81 1.15
CA PHE A 64 -6.95 -13.77 1.44
C PHE A 64 -7.02 -12.64 0.43
N ALA A 65 -6.72 -11.43 0.87
CA ALA A 65 -6.49 -10.31 -0.02
C ALA A 65 -5.49 -9.33 0.59
N THR A 66 -4.82 -8.57 -0.29
CA THR A 66 -3.91 -7.50 0.11
C THR A 66 -4.68 -6.18 0.24
N ASP A 67 -4.38 -5.40 1.27
CA ASP A 67 -4.90 -4.04 1.47
C ASP A 67 -3.86 -3.13 2.17
N TYR A 68 -4.20 -1.87 2.46
CA TYR A 68 -3.51 -1.02 3.42
C TYR A 68 -4.43 -0.62 4.59
N ASP A 69 -3.82 -0.44 5.76
CA ASP A 69 -4.50 -0.16 7.04
C ASP A 69 -5.55 0.96 7.00
N ARG A 70 -5.24 2.10 6.37
CA ARG A 70 -6.13 3.25 6.29
C ARG A 70 -7.40 2.95 5.49
N GLN A 71 -7.33 2.10 4.45
CA GLN A 71 -8.50 1.72 3.66
C GLN A 71 -9.48 0.90 4.50
N ARG A 72 -9.00 -0.21 5.07
CA ARG A 72 -9.73 -1.03 6.02
C ARG A 72 -10.39 -0.18 7.11
N ASN A 73 -9.61 0.66 7.77
CA ASN A 73 -10.08 1.51 8.88
C ASN A 73 -11.11 2.55 8.41
N ALA A 74 -11.08 2.97 7.15
CA ALA A 74 -12.09 3.87 6.58
C ALA A 74 -13.39 3.12 6.27
N MET A 75 -13.31 1.88 5.77
CA MET A 75 -14.50 1.05 5.53
C MET A 75 -15.21 0.68 6.82
N ILE A 76 -14.46 0.37 7.88
CA ILE A 76 -15.02 0.14 9.22
C ILE A 76 -15.71 1.40 9.76
N ALA A 77 -15.02 2.54 9.72
CA ALA A 77 -15.56 3.81 10.21
C ALA A 77 -16.81 4.29 9.45
N THR A 78 -16.97 3.86 8.19
CA THR A 78 -18.14 4.22 7.35
C THR A 78 -19.23 3.13 7.35
N GLY A 79 -19.08 2.07 8.15
CA GLY A 79 -20.05 0.98 8.26
C GLY A 79 -20.12 0.06 7.04
N LYS A 80 -19.17 0.17 6.10
CA LYS A 80 -19.08 -0.70 4.92
C LYS A 80 -18.48 -2.08 5.24
N LEU A 81 -17.78 -2.18 6.37
CA LEU A 81 -17.16 -3.39 6.88
C LEU A 81 -17.33 -3.41 8.40
N LYS A 82 -17.56 -4.56 9.02
CA LYS A 82 -17.46 -4.74 10.47
C LYS A 82 -16.06 -5.24 10.81
N GLU A 83 -15.58 -4.92 12.01
CA GLU A 83 -14.27 -5.41 12.49
C GLU A 83 -14.16 -6.95 12.47
N THR A 84 -15.29 -7.64 12.59
CA THR A 84 -15.40 -9.10 12.61
C THR A 84 -15.51 -9.75 11.23
N ASP A 85 -15.72 -8.97 10.16
CA ASP A 85 -15.99 -9.53 8.83
C ASP A 85 -14.74 -10.19 8.23
N ASN A 86 -13.55 -9.84 8.72
CA ASN A 86 -12.27 -10.39 8.32
C ASN A 86 -11.18 -10.02 9.34
N LYS A 87 -9.97 -10.54 9.17
CA LYS A 87 -8.86 -10.33 10.10
C LYS A 87 -7.54 -10.07 9.36
N VAL A 88 -6.68 -9.27 9.97
CA VAL A 88 -5.31 -9.07 9.49
C VAL A 88 -4.48 -10.30 9.82
N VAL A 89 -3.90 -10.94 8.80
CA VAL A 89 -3.03 -12.13 8.97
C VAL A 89 -1.54 -11.80 8.90
N TRP A 90 -1.20 -10.64 8.34
CA TRP A 90 0.16 -10.14 8.21
C TRP A 90 0.15 -8.62 8.00
N THR A 91 1.19 -7.95 8.49
CA THR A 91 1.43 -6.51 8.32
C THR A 91 2.90 -6.31 7.94
N SER A 92 3.18 -5.44 6.96
CA SER A 92 4.55 -5.08 6.60
C SER A 92 5.20 -4.16 7.63
N ASP A 93 6.51 -3.95 7.50
CA ASP A 93 7.16 -2.78 8.09
C ASP A 93 6.52 -1.49 7.52
N PRO A 94 6.62 -0.35 8.24
CA PRO A 94 6.12 0.92 7.75
C PRO A 94 6.69 1.27 6.37
N ILE A 95 5.80 1.58 5.44
CA ILE A 95 6.15 2.09 4.11
C ILE A 95 5.95 3.62 4.08
N PRO A 96 6.79 4.36 3.33
CA PRO A 96 6.59 5.80 3.19
C PRO A 96 5.23 6.08 2.55
N ASN A 97 4.56 7.13 3.03
CA ASN A 97 3.36 7.64 2.40
C ASN A 97 3.66 8.25 1.02
N ASP A 98 2.58 8.59 0.32
CA ASP A 98 2.56 9.20 -1.01
C ASP A 98 3.60 10.32 -1.18
N ALA A 99 4.26 10.33 -2.34
CA ALA A 99 5.26 11.33 -2.69
C ALA A 99 4.63 12.48 -3.51
N ILE A 100 4.96 13.72 -3.17
CA ILE A 100 4.74 14.86 -4.07
C ILE A 100 5.95 14.96 -5.01
N GLY A 101 5.79 14.48 -6.24
CA GLY A 101 6.84 14.47 -7.26
C GLY A 101 6.79 15.71 -8.18
N LEU A 102 7.97 16.26 -8.50
CA LEU A 102 8.13 17.28 -9.54
C LEU A 102 8.88 16.69 -10.74
N ARG A 103 8.53 17.13 -11.95
CA ARG A 103 9.18 16.65 -13.18
C ARG A 103 10.67 17.01 -13.22
N LYS A 104 11.46 16.23 -13.95
CA LYS A 104 12.86 16.57 -14.24
C LYS A 104 12.93 17.92 -14.97
N GLY A 105 13.88 18.78 -14.57
CA GLY A 105 14.05 20.12 -15.13
C GLY A 105 13.03 21.16 -14.64
N PHE A 106 12.25 20.87 -13.59
CA PHE A 106 11.42 21.87 -12.93
C PHE A 106 12.28 23.01 -12.33
N ASN A 107 11.74 24.23 -12.31
CA ASN A 107 12.47 25.40 -11.81
C ASN A 107 12.89 25.17 -10.33
N PRO A 108 14.20 25.20 -10.00
CA PRO A 108 14.66 24.88 -8.65
C PRO A 108 14.16 25.83 -7.56
N GLY A 109 14.06 27.13 -7.88
CA GLY A 109 13.55 28.13 -6.94
C GLY A 109 12.07 27.89 -6.61
N LEU A 110 11.27 27.62 -7.63
CA LEU A 110 9.85 27.29 -7.45
C LEU A 110 9.66 25.95 -6.72
N ALA A 111 10.51 24.95 -6.98
CA ALA A 111 10.49 23.68 -6.25
C ALA A 111 10.71 23.89 -4.75
N GLN A 112 11.67 24.75 -4.39
CA GLN A 112 11.96 25.08 -3.01
C GLN A 112 10.80 25.84 -2.35
N GLU A 113 10.19 26.79 -3.05
CA GLU A 113 9.02 27.53 -2.57
C GLU A 113 7.82 26.61 -2.31
N ILE A 114 7.50 25.71 -3.26
CA ILE A 114 6.43 24.72 -3.12
C ILE A 114 6.69 23.84 -1.88
N ARG A 115 7.90 23.29 -1.75
CA ARG A 115 8.27 22.46 -0.60
C ARG A 115 8.12 23.21 0.71
N ALA A 116 8.62 24.45 0.79
CA ALA A 116 8.53 25.26 1.99
C ALA A 116 7.07 25.53 2.38
N LYS A 117 6.21 25.90 1.41
CA LYS A 117 4.78 26.12 1.66
C LYS A 117 4.09 24.87 2.17
N LEU A 118 4.26 23.72 1.49
CA LEU A 118 3.60 22.47 1.88
C LEU A 118 3.99 22.02 3.29
N VAL A 119 5.29 22.06 3.62
CA VAL A 119 5.80 21.64 4.94
C VAL A 119 5.40 22.61 6.05
N SER A 120 5.14 23.88 5.73
CA SER A 120 4.71 24.89 6.71
C SER A 120 3.23 24.81 7.11
N LEU A 121 2.41 24.01 6.40
CA LEU A 121 0.98 23.90 6.69
C LEU A 121 0.74 23.27 8.06
N THR A 122 -0.08 23.91 8.88
CA THR A 122 -0.58 23.29 10.12
C THR A 122 -1.63 22.23 9.79
N PRO A 123 -1.91 21.28 10.72
CA PRO A 123 -2.98 20.32 10.52
C PRO A 123 -4.34 20.95 10.22
N GLU A 124 -4.65 22.10 10.81
CA GLU A 124 -5.90 22.85 10.57
C GLU A 124 -5.95 23.40 9.14
N GLN A 125 -4.83 23.88 8.62
CA GLN A 125 -4.71 24.38 7.24
C GLN A 125 -4.68 23.24 6.21
N ALA A 126 -4.13 22.09 6.58
CA ALA A 126 -4.05 20.91 5.73
C ALA A 126 -5.40 20.17 5.63
N LYS A 127 -6.19 20.15 6.71
CA LYS A 127 -7.49 19.46 6.80
C LYS A 127 -8.46 19.73 5.64
N PRO A 128 -8.68 20.98 5.17
CA PRO A 128 -9.62 21.22 4.06
C PRO A 128 -9.11 20.79 2.68
N ILE A 129 -7.81 20.54 2.52
CA ILE A 129 -7.18 20.24 1.22
C ILE A 129 -6.66 18.81 1.10
N LEU A 130 -6.59 18.07 2.20
CA LEU A 130 -6.12 16.69 2.24
C LEU A 130 -7.27 15.71 2.51
N PRO A 131 -7.13 14.45 2.08
CA PRO A 131 -8.09 13.41 2.45
C PRO A 131 -8.21 13.26 3.97
N ASN A 132 -9.35 12.75 4.43
CA ASN A 132 -9.56 12.47 5.85
C ASN A 132 -8.39 11.67 6.44
N ARG A 133 -7.96 12.08 7.65
CA ARG A 133 -6.82 11.53 8.43
C ARG A 133 -5.41 11.91 7.98
N TYR A 134 -5.26 12.65 6.87
CA TYR A 134 -3.97 13.26 6.54
C TYR A 134 -3.83 14.61 7.25
N THR A 135 -2.68 14.85 7.88
CA THR A 135 -2.47 15.98 8.80
C THR A 135 -1.44 17.00 8.32
N GLY A 136 -0.83 16.80 7.16
CA GLY A 136 0.15 17.73 6.60
C GLY A 136 1.20 17.04 5.75
N PHE A 137 2.31 17.76 5.53
CA PHE A 137 3.42 17.32 4.69
C PHE A 137 4.73 17.38 5.46
N VAL A 138 5.63 16.47 5.14
CA VAL A 138 6.99 16.46 5.67
C VAL A 138 7.99 16.52 4.53
N SER A 139 9.15 17.08 4.83
CA SER A 139 10.28 17.09 3.90
C SER A 139 10.75 15.65 3.63
N ALA A 140 10.83 15.28 2.36
CA ALA A 140 11.33 13.98 1.91
C ALA A 140 12.42 14.12 0.83
N THR A 141 13.21 13.07 0.68
CA THR A 141 14.23 12.85 -0.34
C THR A 141 14.06 11.45 -0.93
N ASP A 142 14.75 11.15 -2.03
CA ASP A 142 14.76 9.81 -2.64
C ASP A 142 15.18 8.70 -1.64
N GLU A 143 15.99 9.03 -0.64
CA GLU A 143 16.41 8.09 0.40
C GLU A 143 15.24 7.60 1.26
N ASN A 144 14.22 8.45 1.49
CA ASN A 144 13.03 8.05 2.24
C ASN A 144 12.22 6.96 1.52
N TYR A 145 12.42 6.79 0.22
CA TYR A 145 11.75 5.80 -0.63
C TYR A 145 12.64 4.61 -0.99
N LYS A 146 13.82 4.49 -0.37
CA LYS A 146 14.80 3.43 -0.68
C LYS A 146 14.20 2.03 -0.55
N SER A 147 13.43 1.74 0.50
CA SER A 147 12.82 0.41 0.68
C SER A 147 11.87 0.03 -0.46
N VAL A 148 11.08 0.98 -0.94
CA VAL A 148 10.18 0.80 -2.08
C VAL A 148 10.98 0.60 -3.38
N ARG A 149 12.02 1.42 -3.58
CA ARG A 149 12.90 1.32 -4.75
C ARG A 149 13.64 -0.02 -4.80
N ASP A 150 14.21 -0.46 -3.68
CA ASP A 150 14.91 -1.73 -3.56
C ASP A 150 13.97 -2.92 -3.85
N ALA A 151 12.74 -2.89 -3.32
CA ALA A 151 11.73 -3.90 -3.61
C ALA A 151 11.37 -3.93 -5.09
N ALA A 152 11.19 -2.77 -5.72
CA ALA A 152 10.88 -2.66 -7.14
C ALA A 152 12.03 -3.18 -8.03
N LEU A 153 13.28 -2.85 -7.70
CA LEU A 153 14.47 -3.39 -8.37
C LEU A 153 14.58 -4.90 -8.21
N ALA A 154 14.37 -5.42 -7.00
CA ALA A 154 14.42 -6.84 -6.73
C ALA A 154 13.34 -7.63 -7.49
N LEU A 155 12.22 -7.00 -7.84
CA LEU A 155 11.12 -7.59 -8.58
C LEU A 155 11.16 -7.30 -10.09
N ASP A 156 12.16 -6.59 -10.60
CA ASP A 156 12.21 -6.10 -11.99
C ASP A 156 10.94 -5.32 -12.39
N ALA A 157 10.37 -4.60 -11.42
CA ALA A 157 9.15 -3.82 -11.57
C ALA A 157 9.42 -2.40 -12.10
N LEU A 158 10.68 -1.97 -12.14
CA LEU A 158 11.11 -0.70 -12.74
C LEU A 158 11.46 -0.93 -14.20
N LYS A 159 10.49 -0.74 -15.11
CA LYS A 159 10.79 -0.62 -16.54
C LYS A 159 11.23 0.81 -16.82
N GLY A 160 12.48 0.96 -17.25
CA GLY A 160 13.07 2.24 -17.68
C GLY A 160 12.50 2.76 -18.98
#